data_AF-A0AAD9U810-F1
#
_entry.id   AF-A0AAD9U810-F1
#
_cell.length_a   1.000
_cell.length_b   1.000
_cell.length_c   1.000
_cell.angle_alpha   90.00
_cell.angle_beta   90.00
_cell.angle_gamma   90.00
#
_symmetry.space_group_name_H-M   'P 1'
#
loop_
_entity.id
_entity.type
_entity.pdbx_description
1 polymer ?
#
loop_
_entity_poly.entity_id
_entity_poly.type
_entity_poly.pdbx_seq_one_letter_code
_entity_poly.pdbx_strand_id
1 'polypeptide(L)'
;MAKQMLLLSLTVLTISSLAIAYEPSPLQDFCVADSMSSVAMAAFNSQNPGLIGISSAVFGSNPPIASDVLAKAFQVDKEIVEQIQLKF
;
A
#
# COMPACT_ATOMS: atom_id res chain seq x y z
N MET A 1 -5.53 -36.01 -27.87
CA MET A 1 -4.21 -35.94 -27.21
C MET A 1 -3.53 -34.59 -27.45
N ALA A 2 -3.23 -34.20 -28.69
CA ALA A 2 -2.59 -32.90 -28.99
C ALA A 2 -3.37 -31.65 -28.52
N LYS A 3 -4.71 -31.62 -28.67
CA LYS A 3 -5.55 -30.49 -28.21
C LYS A 3 -5.50 -30.29 -26.69
N GLN A 4 -5.37 -31.38 -25.93
CA GLN A 4 -5.32 -31.34 -24.47
C GLN A 4 -3.93 -30.92 -23.97
N MET A 5 -2.87 -31.34 -24.67
CA MET A 5 -1.51 -30.85 -24.42
C MET A 5 -1.37 -29.36 -24.77
N LEU A 6 -1.98 -28.91 -25.87
CA LEU A 6 -2.02 -27.49 -26.26
C LEU A 6 -2.73 -26.64 -25.19
N LEU A 7 -3.88 -27.12 -24.69
CA LEU A 7 -4.64 -26.45 -23.65
C LEU A 7 -3.85 -26.34 -22.34
N LEU A 8 -3.18 -27.41 -21.90
CA LEU A 8 -2.34 -27.40 -20.70
C LEU A 8 -1.19 -26.40 -20.83
N SER A 9 -0.50 -26.38 -21.97
CA SER A 9 0.62 -25.47 -22.19
C SER A 9 0.22 -23.99 -22.15
N LEU A 10 -0.97 -23.66 -22.65
CA LEU A 10 -1.49 -22.30 -22.65
C LEU A 10 -1.84 -21.82 -21.24
N THR A 11 -2.38 -22.72 -20.39
CA THR A 11 -2.71 -22.38 -18.99
C THR A 11 -1.48 -22.12 -18.12
N VAL A 12 -0.36 -22.82 -18.37
CA VAL A 12 0.89 -22.62 -17.62
C VAL A 12 1.54 -21.28 -17.97
N LEU A 13 1.53 -20.88 -19.25
CA LEU A 13 2.12 -19.63 -19.74
C LEU A 13 1.39 -18.38 -19.21
N THR A 14 0.08 -18.48 -18.95
CA THR A 14 -0.68 -17.34 -18.41
C THR A 14 -0.45 -17.13 -16.91
N ILE A 15 -0.09 -18.18 -16.16
CA ILE A 15 0.12 -18.10 -14.71
C ILE A 15 1.52 -17.53 -14.39
N SER A 16 2.50 -17.67 -15.29
CA SER A 16 3.87 -17.18 -15.06
C SER A 16 4.00 -15.65 -14.95
N SER A 17 2.99 -14.90 -15.36
CA SER A 17 2.98 -13.43 -15.27
C SER A 17 2.30 -12.90 -14.01
N LEU A 18 1.75 -13.77 -13.16
CA LEU A 18 1.03 -13.38 -11.95
C LEU A 18 1.90 -13.62 -10.71
N ALA A 19 2.26 -12.54 -10.01
CA ALA A 19 2.92 -12.63 -8.71
C ALA A 19 1.85 -12.66 -7.61
N ILE A 20 1.87 -13.69 -6.76
CA ILE A 20 1.04 -13.77 -5.56
C ILE A 20 1.93 -13.62 -4.32
N ALA A 21 1.53 -12.75 -3.41
CA ALA A 21 2.15 -12.58 -2.10
C ALA A 21 1.05 -12.68 -1.03
N TYR A 22 1.38 -13.27 0.11
CA TYR A 22 0.47 -13.40 1.25
C TYR A 22 1.17 -12.86 2.50
N GLU A 23 0.59 -11.83 3.08
CA GLU A 23 1.07 -11.17 4.30
C GLU A 23 0.18 -11.62 5.49
N PRO A 24 0.68 -12.45 6.44
CA PRO A 24 -0.12 -12.97 7.54
C PRO A 24 -0.34 -11.98 8.70
N SER A 25 0.13 -10.74 8.62
CA SER A 25 0.11 -9.78 9.74
C SER A 25 -0.16 -8.36 9.27
N PRO A 26 -0.72 -7.47 10.12
CA PRO A 26 -1.02 -6.09 9.76
C PRO A 26 0.24 -5.22 9.85
N LEU A 27 1.32 -5.65 9.18
CA LEU A 27 2.53 -4.84 9.09
C LEU A 27 2.26 -3.61 8.22
N GLN A 28 3.04 -2.56 8.44
CA GLN A 28 2.94 -1.33 7.65
C GLN A 28 3.49 -1.62 6.25
N ASP A 29 2.61 -1.92 5.31
CA ASP A 29 2.97 -2.17 3.91
C ASP A 29 2.79 -0.93 3.04
N PHE A 30 3.70 -0.78 2.09
CA PHE A 30 3.62 0.22 1.04
C PHE A 30 3.89 -0.43 -0.32
N CYS A 31 3.02 -0.17 -1.30
CA CYS A 31 3.22 -0.63 -2.68
C CYS A 31 3.80 0.52 -3.50
N VAL A 32 4.92 0.28 -4.19
CA VAL A 32 5.49 1.21 -5.16
C VAL A 32 5.21 0.69 -6.57
N ALA A 33 4.39 1.43 -7.32
CA ALA A 33 4.04 1.10 -8.70
C ALA A 33 5.20 1.42 -9.65
N ASP A 34 5.51 0.49 -10.57
CA ASP A 34 6.39 0.79 -11.71
C ASP A 34 5.63 1.57 -12.79
N SER A 35 6.35 2.45 -13.47
CA SER A 35 5.85 3.49 -14.37
C SER A 35 5.26 2.99 -15.70
N MET A 36 5.50 1.73 -16.06
CA MET A 36 5.11 1.17 -17.36
C MET A 36 3.66 0.69 -17.45
N SER A 37 2.96 0.60 -16.30
CA SER A 37 1.59 0.11 -16.07
C SER A 37 1.61 -1.07 -15.10
N SER A 38 1.24 -0.80 -13.85
CA SER A 38 1.12 -1.81 -12.80
C SER A 38 -0.28 -1.76 -12.19
N VAL A 39 -0.83 -2.94 -11.92
CA VAL A 39 -2.13 -3.11 -11.26
C VAL A 39 -1.90 -4.00 -10.05
N ALA A 40 -2.33 -3.54 -8.87
CA ALA A 40 -2.32 -4.31 -7.64
C ALA A 40 -3.74 -4.70 -7.27
N MET A 41 -3.94 -5.96 -6.89
CA MET A 41 -5.19 -6.47 -6.34
C MET A 41 -4.91 -7.10 -4.98
N ALA A 42 -5.59 -6.62 -3.94
CA ALA A 42 -5.50 -7.14 -2.59
C ALA A 42 -6.81 -7.82 -2.20
N ALA A 43 -6.72 -8.90 -1.42
CA ALA A 43 -7.86 -9.61 -0.87
C ALA A 43 -7.73 -9.68 0.66
N PHE A 44 -8.83 -9.42 1.35
CA PHE A 44 -8.88 -9.39 2.81
C PHE A 44 -9.87 -10.42 3.32
N ASN A 45 -9.61 -10.99 4.51
CA ASN A 45 -10.50 -11.93 5.19
C ASN A 45 -11.59 -11.24 6.05
N SER A 46 -11.68 -9.91 5.99
CA SER A 46 -12.72 -9.11 6.64
C SER A 46 -13.49 -8.31 5.60
N GLN A 47 -14.81 -8.22 5.75
CA GLN A 47 -15.66 -7.33 4.95
C GLN A 47 -15.41 -5.85 5.25
N ASN A 48 -14.87 -5.56 6.43
CA ASN A 48 -14.43 -4.23 6.83
C ASN A 48 -12.97 -4.32 7.32
N PRO A 49 -11.99 -4.46 6.41
CA PRO A 49 -10.60 -4.65 6.79
C PRO A 49 -9.99 -3.40 7.43
N GLY A 50 -10.59 -2.23 7.22
CA GLY A 50 -10.02 -0.95 7.62
C GLY A 50 -8.83 -0.57 6.75
N LEU A 51 -8.56 0.73 6.66
CA LEU A 51 -7.36 1.26 6.01
C LEU A 51 -6.93 2.51 6.79
N ILE A 52 -5.69 2.53 7.25
CA ILE A 52 -5.11 3.70 7.91
C ILE A 52 -3.90 4.13 7.09
N GLY A 53 -4.09 5.14 6.25
CA GLY A 53 -2.97 5.79 5.57
C GLY A 53 -2.16 6.59 6.57
N ILE A 54 -0.94 6.14 6.90
CA ILE A 54 -0.11 6.72 7.97
C ILE A 54 0.08 8.22 7.78
N SER A 55 0.41 8.65 6.55
CA SER A 55 0.66 10.06 6.26
C SER A 55 -0.57 10.93 6.50
N SER A 56 -1.75 10.50 6.05
CA SER A 56 -3.02 11.22 6.30
C SER A 56 -3.43 11.15 7.76
N ALA A 57 -3.25 10.01 8.43
CA ALA A 57 -3.59 9.85 9.85
C ALA A 57 -2.68 10.67 10.77
N VAL A 58 -1.42 10.90 10.39
CA VAL A 58 -0.44 11.64 11.19
C VAL A 58 -0.45 13.13 10.85
N PHE A 59 -0.48 13.50 9.56
CA PHE A 59 -0.31 14.88 9.12
C PHE A 59 -1.60 15.56 8.63
N GLY A 60 -2.65 14.79 8.30
CA GLY A 60 -3.93 15.31 7.80
C GLY A 60 -5.14 14.94 8.66
N SER A 61 -4.92 14.58 9.94
CA SER A 61 -6.01 14.19 10.84
C SER A 61 -6.94 15.37 11.16
N ASN A 62 -8.18 15.07 11.54
CA ASN A 62 -9.13 16.07 12.02
C ASN A 62 -9.69 15.68 13.41
N PRO A 63 -9.37 16.41 14.49
CA PRO A 63 -8.50 17.59 14.52
C PRO A 63 -7.02 17.26 14.21
N PRO A 64 -6.23 18.24 13.74
CA PRO A 64 -4.80 18.03 13.49
C PRO A 64 -4.03 17.69 14.76
N ILE A 65 -3.05 16.78 14.66
CA ILE A 65 -2.08 16.56 15.73
C ILE A 65 -1.22 17.82 15.86
N ALA A 66 -1.00 18.28 17.09
CA ALA A 66 -0.23 19.48 17.37
C ALA A 66 1.21 19.37 16.79
N SER A 67 1.64 20.41 16.08
CA SER A 67 2.89 20.38 15.31
C SER A 67 4.14 20.28 16.19
N ASP A 68 4.07 20.73 17.45
CA ASP A 68 5.13 20.57 18.45
C ASP A 68 5.31 19.11 18.90
N VAL A 69 4.21 18.36 19.04
CA VAL A 69 4.25 16.91 19.35
C VAL A 69 4.89 16.14 18.20
N LEU A 70 4.48 16.42 16.97
CA LEU A 70 5.04 15.79 15.78
C LEU A 70 6.51 16.19 15.57
N ALA A 71 6.85 17.47 15.75
CA ALA A 71 8.23 17.95 15.64
C ALA A 71 9.15 17.23 16.64
N LYS A 72 8.67 17.03 17.87
CA LYS A 72 9.40 16.27 18.88
C LYS A 72 9.51 14.78 18.53
N ALA A 73 8.44 14.16 18.03
CA ALA A 73 8.41 12.74 17.68
C ALA A 73 9.33 12.41 16.50
N PHE A 74 9.29 13.24 15.45
CA PHE A 74 10.10 13.08 14.25
C PHE A 74 11.48 13.71 14.34
N GLN A 75 11.78 14.44 15.43
CA GLN A 75 13.05 15.12 15.67
C GLN A 75 13.41 16.11 14.55
N VAL A 76 12.43 16.90 14.13
CA VAL A 76 12.56 17.94 13.10
C VAL A 76 11.98 19.26 13.60
N ASP A 77 12.25 20.34 12.88
CA ASP A 77 11.69 21.66 13.21
C ASP A 77 10.18 21.71 12.98
N LYS A 78 9.51 22.57 13.75
CA LYS A 78 8.05 22.75 13.69
C LYS A 78 7.59 23.21 12.32
N GLU A 79 8.38 24.05 11.67
CA GLU A 79 8.13 24.59 10.33
C GLU A 79 8.11 23.47 9.27
N ILE A 80 8.96 22.44 9.42
CA ILE A 80 8.97 21.27 8.51
C ILE A 80 7.67 20.49 8.67
N VAL A 81 7.23 20.25 9.91
CA VAL A 81 5.96 19.56 10.18
C VAL A 81 4.79 20.33 9.58
N GLU A 82 4.72 21.64 9.79
CA GLU A 82 3.65 22.48 9.24
C GLU A 82 3.65 22.44 7.70
N GLN A 83 4.82 22.46 7.06
CA GLN A 83 4.92 22.27 5.61
C GLN A 83 4.44 20.90 5.14
N ILE A 84 4.63 19.83 5.93
CA ILE A 84 4.12 18.50 5.61
C ILE A 84 2.60 18.49 5.80
N GLN A 85 2.07 19.00 6.91
CA GLN A 85 0.64 19.07 7.19
C GLN A 85 -0.13 19.83 6.10
N LEU A 86 0.45 20.87 5.49
CA LEU A 86 -0.17 21.59 4.36
C LEU A 86 -0.34 20.74 3.07
N LYS A 87 0.31 19.58 2.97
CA LYS A 87 0.20 18.67 1.82
C LYS A 87 -0.89 17.61 1.97
N PHE A 88 -1.53 17.51 3.14
CA PHE A 88 -2.54 16.51 3.48
C PHE A 88 -3.86 17.17 3.86
#